data_AF-A0A0A1FGA4-F1
#
_entry.id   AF-A0A0A1FGA4-F1
#
_cell.length_a   1.000
_cell.length_b   1.000
_cell.length_c   1.000
_cell.angle_alpha   90.00
_cell.angle_beta   90.00
_cell.angle_gamma   90.00
#
_symmetry.space_group_name_H-M   'P 1'
#
loop_
_entity.id
_entity.type
_entity.pdbx_description
1 polymer ?
#
loop_
_entity_poly.entity_id
_entity_poly.type
_entity_poly.pdbx_seq_one_letter_code
_entity_poly.pdbx_strand_id
1 'polypeptide(L)'
;MRIRARERLDALLDAGGRYEIGQETLPIDTLKFKDSKKYPDRLKAAMDATGETDALIVLGGSIMTLPVVVAAFEFEFMGGSMGSVVGERFVRGAQVALEQKVPFICITATGGARMQEGLLSLMQMAKTTSMLTKLSEKKLPFISVLTDPTMGGVSASFAFMGDVVIAEPKALIGFAGPRVIENTVREKLPEGFQRAEFLVTKGAVDMIVDRRKMREEIARLLALLQDQPAESIA
;
A
#
# COMPACT_ATOMS: atom_id res chain seq x y z
N MET A 1 -13.09 -3.69 10.92
CA MET A 1 -12.11 -3.37 11.98
C MET A 1 -10.74 -3.18 11.34
N ARG A 2 -9.99 -2.14 11.73
CA ARG A 2 -8.62 -1.91 11.25
C ARG A 2 -7.71 -3.03 11.75
N ILE A 3 -6.71 -3.37 10.96
CA ILE A 3 -5.70 -4.41 11.25
C ILE A 3 -4.33 -3.77 11.07
N ARG A 4 -3.39 -4.09 11.95
CA ARG A 4 -2.03 -3.55 11.88
C ARG A 4 -1.25 -4.17 10.72
N ALA A 5 -0.22 -3.47 10.26
CA ALA A 5 0.56 -3.88 9.10
C ALA A 5 1.24 -5.24 9.29
N ARG A 6 1.86 -5.49 10.46
CA ARG A 6 2.47 -6.80 10.76
C ARG A 6 1.45 -7.93 10.83
N GLU A 7 0.35 -7.73 11.55
CA GLU A 7 -0.74 -8.72 11.61
C GLU A 7 -1.28 -9.03 10.21
N ARG A 8 -1.33 -8.03 9.33
CA ARG A 8 -1.76 -8.19 7.94
C ARG A 8 -0.77 -9.03 7.13
N LEU A 9 0.52 -8.77 7.27
CA LEU A 9 1.59 -9.55 6.65
C LEU A 9 1.61 -10.98 7.18
N ASP A 10 1.39 -11.16 8.49
CA ASP A 10 1.34 -12.47 9.14
C ASP A 10 0.20 -13.35 8.63
N ALA A 11 -0.97 -12.76 8.42
CA ALA A 11 -2.12 -13.46 7.86
C ALA A 11 -1.92 -13.82 6.39
N LEU A 12 -1.16 -13.01 5.64
CA LEU A 12 -0.99 -13.19 4.20
C LEU A 12 0.16 -14.15 3.85
N LEU A 13 1.32 -14.02 4.49
CA LEU A 13 2.53 -14.78 4.19
C LEU A 13 2.57 -16.14 4.90
N ASP A 14 3.29 -17.10 4.36
CA ASP A 14 3.66 -18.36 5.02
C ASP A 14 4.57 -18.07 6.22
N ALA A 15 4.47 -18.85 7.31
CA ALA A 15 5.19 -18.56 8.55
C ALA A 15 6.72 -18.61 8.43
N GLY A 16 7.25 -19.47 7.55
CA GLY A 16 8.68 -19.66 7.34
C GLY A 16 9.26 -18.76 6.24
N GLY A 17 10.58 -18.56 6.26
CA GLY A 17 11.32 -17.94 5.16
C GLY A 17 11.10 -16.43 4.98
N ARG A 18 10.47 -15.76 5.95
CA ARG A 18 10.24 -14.32 5.90
C ARG A 18 11.52 -13.54 6.20
N TYR A 19 11.73 -12.44 5.49
CA TYR A 19 12.81 -11.50 5.77
C TYR A 19 12.37 -10.06 5.52
N GLU A 20 12.83 -9.14 6.36
CA GLU A 20 12.41 -7.73 6.34
C GLU A 20 13.33 -6.89 5.45
N ILE A 21 12.74 -5.97 4.68
CA ILE A 21 13.44 -5.18 3.66
C ILE A 21 13.34 -3.69 4.02
N GLY A 22 14.48 -3.01 4.12
CA GLY A 22 14.51 -1.56 4.28
C GLY A 22 14.23 -1.06 5.70
N GLN A 23 14.29 -1.92 6.72
CA GLN A 23 14.01 -1.55 8.11
C GLN A 23 15.04 -0.55 8.67
N GLU A 24 16.26 -0.58 8.14
CA GLU A 24 17.34 0.38 8.39
C GLU A 24 17.05 1.79 7.86
N THR A 25 16.03 1.96 7.01
CA THR A 25 15.62 3.27 6.50
C THR A 25 14.76 3.98 7.55
N LEU A 26 15.27 5.09 8.07
CA LEU A 26 14.66 5.87 9.15
C LEU A 26 14.32 7.30 8.71
N PRO A 27 13.25 7.90 9.26
CA PRO A 27 12.84 9.25 8.90
C PRO A 27 13.79 10.29 9.50
N ILE A 28 14.04 11.35 8.74
CA ILE A 28 14.82 12.52 9.17
C ILE A 28 14.04 13.81 8.91
N ASP A 29 14.11 14.76 9.84
CA ASP A 29 13.49 16.08 9.67
C ASP A 29 14.45 17.05 8.97
N THR A 30 14.48 16.98 7.63
CA THR A 30 15.33 17.86 6.79
C THR A 30 14.80 19.29 6.71
N LEU A 31 13.49 19.48 6.88
CA LEU A 31 12.83 20.77 6.73
C LEU A 31 12.71 21.54 8.05
N LYS A 32 13.11 20.93 9.18
CA LYS A 32 12.89 21.45 10.54
C LYS A 32 11.42 21.80 10.77
N PHE A 33 10.53 20.94 10.27
CA PHE A 33 9.11 21.24 10.17
C PHE A 33 8.46 21.34 11.57
N LYS A 34 7.62 22.36 11.74
CA LYS A 34 6.87 22.57 12.97
C LYS A 34 5.47 23.10 12.65
N ASP A 35 4.47 22.40 13.18
CA ASP A 35 3.10 22.89 13.28
C ASP A 35 2.73 23.09 14.77
N SER A 36 1.59 22.56 15.21
CA SER A 36 1.28 22.45 16.64
C SER A 36 2.29 21.59 17.41
N LYS A 37 3.00 20.68 16.74
CA LYS A 37 4.11 19.87 17.29
C LYS A 37 5.29 19.90 16.32
N LYS A 38 6.50 19.66 16.82
CA LYS A 38 7.67 19.45 15.94
C LYS A 38 7.52 18.10 15.25
N TYR A 39 7.99 17.98 14.00
CA TYR A 39 7.91 16.71 13.27
C TYR A 39 8.59 15.53 14.00
N PRO A 40 9.80 15.68 14.60
CA PRO A 40 10.42 14.61 15.38
C PRO A 40 9.56 14.11 16.56
N ASP A 41 8.81 15.00 17.21
CA ASP A 41 7.93 14.63 18.32
C ASP A 41 6.74 13.79 17.81
N ARG A 42 6.23 14.10 16.61
CA ARG A 42 5.17 13.31 15.95
C ARG A 42 5.68 11.93 15.56
N LEU A 43 6.90 11.85 15.00
CA LEU A 43 7.55 10.59 14.65
C LEU A 43 7.73 9.72 15.89
N LYS A 44 8.29 10.28 16.97
CA LYS A 44 8.48 9.56 18.23
C LYS A 44 7.15 9.04 18.78
N ALA A 45 6.11 9.88 18.83
CA ALA A 45 4.80 9.45 19.31
C ALA A 45 4.17 8.33 18.45
N ALA A 46 4.39 8.37 17.12
CA ALA A 46 3.92 7.30 16.23
C ALA A 46 4.70 6.00 16.45
N MET A 47 6.03 6.09 16.56
CA MET A 47 6.90 4.95 16.86
C MET A 47 6.53 4.29 18.20
N ASP A 48 6.30 5.09 19.24
CA ASP A 48 5.90 4.58 20.56
C ASP A 48 4.51 3.92 20.53
N ALA A 49 3.59 4.40 19.69
CA ALA A 49 2.22 3.88 19.60
C ALA A 49 2.10 2.60 18.76
N THR A 50 2.90 2.47 17.70
CA THR A 50 2.81 1.34 16.76
C THR A 50 3.92 0.31 16.96
N GLY A 51 5.07 0.71 17.51
CA GLY A 51 6.29 -0.10 17.53
C GLY A 51 7.05 -0.12 16.19
N GLU A 52 6.58 0.63 15.18
CA GLU A 52 7.19 0.68 13.86
C GLU A 52 8.01 1.96 13.67
N THR A 53 9.01 1.91 12.80
CA THR A 53 9.87 3.06 12.50
C THR A 53 9.29 3.99 11.42
N ASP A 54 8.35 3.50 10.61
CA ASP A 54 7.59 4.30 9.64
C ASP A 54 6.30 3.59 9.20
N ALA A 55 5.52 4.20 8.32
CA ALA A 55 4.19 3.78 7.89
C ALA A 55 4.16 2.66 6.83
N LEU A 56 5.30 2.08 6.46
CA LEU A 56 5.37 0.98 5.51
C LEU A 56 6.32 -0.09 6.01
N ILE A 57 5.83 -1.32 6.05
CA ILE A 57 6.61 -2.53 6.34
C ILE A 57 6.69 -3.34 5.06
N VAL A 58 7.87 -3.87 4.76
CA VAL A 58 8.09 -4.68 3.56
C VAL A 58 8.76 -5.98 3.97
N LEU A 59 8.14 -7.09 3.59
CA LEU A 59 8.67 -8.44 3.81
C LEU A 59 8.79 -9.18 2.49
N GLY A 60 9.90 -9.87 2.30
CA GLY A 60 9.96 -11.01 1.38
C GLY A 60 9.53 -12.29 2.08
N GLY A 61 8.95 -13.22 1.34
CA GLY A 61 8.48 -14.51 1.86
C GLY A 61 7.74 -15.29 0.78
N SER A 62 6.75 -16.08 1.20
CA SER A 62 5.89 -16.83 0.28
C SER A 62 4.41 -16.70 0.65
N ILE A 63 3.51 -16.85 -0.32
CA ILE A 63 2.06 -17.03 -0.11
C ILE A 63 1.68 -18.37 -0.72
N MET A 64 1.29 -19.34 0.12
CA MET A 64 0.93 -20.69 -0.35
C MET A 64 2.07 -21.27 -1.23
N THR A 65 3.29 -21.19 -0.70
CA THR A 65 4.57 -21.59 -1.33
C THR A 65 5.07 -20.70 -2.47
N LEU A 66 4.22 -19.86 -3.08
CA LEU A 66 4.64 -18.93 -4.14
C LEU A 66 5.53 -17.83 -3.57
N PRO A 67 6.78 -17.67 -4.02
CA PRO A 67 7.68 -16.64 -3.49
C PRO A 67 7.21 -15.25 -3.93
N VAL A 68 7.18 -14.30 -2.99
CA VAL A 68 6.69 -12.93 -3.22
C VAL A 68 7.41 -11.91 -2.35
N VAL A 69 7.29 -10.64 -2.72
CA VAL A 69 7.54 -9.51 -1.82
C VAL A 69 6.23 -8.78 -1.54
N VAL A 70 5.95 -8.49 -0.28
CA VAL A 70 4.73 -7.81 0.16
C VAL A 70 5.07 -6.57 0.96
N ALA A 71 4.49 -5.44 0.58
CA ALA A 71 4.47 -4.20 1.34
C ALA A 71 3.09 -4.01 1.99
N ALA A 72 3.06 -3.55 3.24
CA ALA A 72 1.83 -3.23 3.95
C ALA A 72 1.96 -1.91 4.70
N PHE A 73 0.94 -1.06 4.55
CA PHE A 73 0.86 0.22 5.24
C PHE A 73 0.40 0.07 6.69
N GLU A 74 1.05 0.80 7.59
CA GLU A 74 0.63 0.96 8.98
C GLU A 74 -0.15 2.27 9.13
N PHE A 75 -1.48 2.19 9.06
CA PHE A 75 -2.34 3.37 9.12
C PHE A 75 -2.26 4.09 10.48
N GLU A 76 -1.99 3.37 11.57
CA GLU A 76 -1.81 3.98 12.89
C GLU A 76 -0.54 4.85 12.95
N PHE A 77 0.44 4.61 12.07
CA PHE A 77 1.61 5.46 11.93
C PHE A 77 1.26 6.69 11.09
N MET A 78 0.88 7.78 11.79
CA MET A 78 0.60 9.08 11.17
C MET A 78 -0.38 9.00 9.98
N GLY A 79 -1.43 8.18 10.11
CA GLY A 79 -2.45 8.00 9.06
C GLY A 79 -1.95 7.26 7.82
N GLY A 80 -0.91 6.45 7.95
CA GLY A 80 -0.29 5.76 6.81
C GLY A 80 0.32 6.74 5.80
N SER A 81 0.70 7.94 6.25
CA SER A 81 1.08 9.02 5.32
C SER A 81 2.39 8.71 4.60
N MET A 82 2.40 8.87 3.27
CA MET A 82 3.58 8.60 2.45
C MET A 82 4.58 9.75 2.53
N GLY A 83 5.68 9.51 3.24
CA GLY A 83 6.90 10.33 3.22
C GLY A 83 8.06 9.59 2.56
N SER A 84 9.27 10.13 2.69
CA SER A 84 10.49 9.64 2.06
C SER A 84 10.80 8.17 2.39
N VAL A 85 10.58 7.77 3.65
CA VAL A 85 10.82 6.38 4.09
C VAL A 85 9.83 5.41 3.45
N VAL A 86 8.54 5.75 3.40
CA VAL A 86 7.52 4.93 2.70
C VAL A 86 7.92 4.73 1.24
N GLY A 87 8.26 5.81 0.53
CA GLY A 87 8.66 5.71 -0.88
C GLY A 87 9.97 4.95 -1.08
N GLU A 88 10.94 5.09 -0.17
CA GLU A 88 12.19 4.31 -0.20
C GLU A 88 11.97 2.83 0.07
N ARG A 89 11.23 2.46 1.11
CA ARG A 89 10.93 1.07 1.43
C ARG A 89 10.12 0.40 0.33
N PHE A 90 9.15 1.09 -0.25
CA PHE A 90 8.40 0.59 -1.40
C PHE A 90 9.33 0.30 -2.58
N VAL A 91 10.23 1.24 -2.92
CA VAL A 91 11.18 1.05 -4.03
C VAL A 91 12.15 -0.10 -3.74
N ARG A 92 12.69 -0.21 -2.51
CA ARG A 92 13.55 -1.34 -2.13
C ARG A 92 12.81 -2.66 -2.23
N GLY A 93 11.56 -2.73 -1.78
CA GLY A 93 10.71 -3.92 -1.92
C GLY A 93 10.50 -4.32 -3.38
N ALA A 94 10.07 -3.38 -4.21
CA ALA A 94 9.87 -3.60 -5.64
C ALA A 94 11.20 -3.94 -6.35
N GLN A 95 12.33 -3.38 -5.92
CA GLN A 95 13.65 -3.71 -6.44
C GLN A 95 14.07 -5.13 -6.08
N VAL A 96 13.87 -5.56 -4.83
CA VAL A 96 14.12 -6.95 -4.41
C VAL A 96 13.23 -7.91 -5.21
N ALA A 97 11.95 -7.57 -5.41
CA ALA A 97 11.03 -8.35 -6.22
C ALA A 97 11.53 -8.50 -7.67
N LEU A 98 12.03 -7.39 -8.25
CA LEU A 98 12.63 -7.35 -9.57
C LEU A 98 13.89 -8.23 -9.67
N GLU A 99 14.80 -8.12 -8.71
CA GLU A 99 16.08 -8.86 -8.69
C GLU A 99 15.85 -10.37 -8.51
N GLN A 100 14.90 -10.75 -7.65
CA GLN A 100 14.53 -12.14 -7.40
C GLN A 100 13.56 -12.70 -8.43
N LYS A 101 13.01 -11.85 -9.32
CA LYS A 101 11.99 -12.20 -10.33
C LYS A 101 10.73 -12.79 -9.70
N VAL A 102 10.29 -12.19 -8.61
CA VAL A 102 9.07 -12.58 -7.88
C VAL A 102 8.01 -11.49 -7.99
N PRO A 103 6.71 -11.82 -7.82
CA PRO A 103 5.65 -10.83 -7.76
C PRO A 103 5.81 -9.85 -6.61
N PHE A 104 5.27 -8.65 -6.79
CA PHE A 104 5.19 -7.63 -5.76
C PHE A 104 3.74 -7.34 -5.39
N ILE A 105 3.43 -7.25 -4.11
CA ILE A 105 2.09 -6.96 -3.61
C ILE A 105 2.15 -5.76 -2.67
N CYS A 106 1.21 -4.82 -2.78
CA CYS A 106 1.11 -3.70 -1.83
C CYS A 106 -0.28 -3.58 -1.23
N ILE A 107 -0.37 -3.69 0.09
CA ILE A 107 -1.58 -3.47 0.87
C ILE A 107 -1.60 -2.02 1.35
N THR A 108 -2.44 -1.22 0.74
CA THR A 108 -2.45 0.23 0.88
C THR A 108 -3.50 0.68 1.90
N ALA A 109 -3.07 1.49 2.86
CA ALA A 109 -3.90 2.14 3.87
C ALA A 109 -3.29 3.50 4.19
N THR A 110 -3.89 4.59 3.72
CA THR A 110 -3.27 5.91 3.79
C THR A 110 -4.27 7.05 3.67
N GLY A 111 -4.03 8.11 4.45
CA GLY A 111 -4.70 9.40 4.31
C GLY A 111 -4.08 10.30 3.24
N GLY A 112 -2.94 9.93 2.64
CA GLY A 112 -2.27 10.70 1.59
C GLY A 112 -0.78 10.94 1.84
N ALA A 113 -0.25 12.05 1.30
CA ALA A 113 1.16 12.41 1.40
C ALA A 113 1.50 12.97 2.80
N ARG A 114 2.73 12.74 3.27
CA ARG A 114 3.21 13.26 4.55
C ARG A 114 3.57 14.74 4.43
N MET A 115 2.65 15.61 4.84
CA MET A 115 2.81 17.07 4.70
C MET A 115 4.08 17.60 5.36
N GLN A 116 4.55 16.96 6.43
CA GLN A 116 5.75 17.37 7.18
C GLN A 116 7.04 17.31 6.35
N GLU A 117 7.06 16.51 5.28
CA GLU A 117 8.20 16.41 4.36
C GLU A 117 7.96 17.16 3.03
N GLY A 118 6.81 17.84 2.89
CA GLY A 118 6.51 18.73 1.78
C GLY A 118 6.70 18.11 0.39
N LEU A 119 7.54 18.76 -0.43
CA LEU A 119 7.83 18.32 -1.80
C LEU A 119 8.45 16.91 -1.85
N LEU A 120 9.19 16.49 -0.82
CA LEU A 120 9.80 15.15 -0.78
C LEU A 120 8.72 14.07 -0.80
N SER A 121 7.61 14.28 -0.09
CA SER A 121 6.45 13.37 -0.10
C SER A 121 5.78 13.32 -1.47
N LEU A 122 5.65 14.45 -2.15
CA LEU A 122 5.09 14.50 -3.51
C LEU A 122 5.97 13.71 -4.49
N MET A 123 7.29 13.87 -4.41
CA MET A 123 8.25 13.17 -5.28
C MET A 123 8.24 11.66 -5.08
N GLN A 124 7.77 11.15 -3.92
CA GLN A 124 7.62 9.72 -3.73
C GLN A 124 6.63 9.11 -4.73
N MET A 125 5.58 9.84 -5.14
CA MET A 125 4.64 9.36 -6.17
C MET A 125 5.36 9.00 -7.46
N ALA A 126 6.18 9.91 -7.99
CA ALA A 126 6.93 9.69 -9.21
C ALA A 126 7.97 8.56 -9.03
N LYS A 127 8.67 8.55 -7.90
CA LYS A 127 9.68 7.54 -7.58
C LYS A 127 9.10 6.12 -7.52
N THR A 128 8.02 5.90 -6.78
CA THR A 128 7.39 4.58 -6.65
C THR A 128 6.80 4.11 -7.98
N THR A 129 6.13 5.00 -8.72
CA THR A 129 5.59 4.70 -10.04
C THR A 129 6.69 4.29 -11.03
N SER A 130 7.84 4.98 -11.02
CA SER A 130 8.96 4.63 -11.90
C SER A 130 9.50 3.22 -11.65
N MET A 131 9.44 2.74 -10.40
CA MET A 131 9.88 1.39 -10.06
C MET A 131 8.88 0.33 -10.53
N LEU A 132 7.58 0.63 -10.48
CA LEU A 132 6.55 -0.24 -11.04
C LEU A 132 6.66 -0.38 -12.56
N THR A 133 7.04 0.69 -13.28
CA THR A 133 7.32 0.60 -14.71
C THR A 133 8.41 -0.44 -15.00
N LYS A 134 9.48 -0.50 -14.20
CA LYS A 134 10.53 -1.51 -14.35
C LYS A 134 10.05 -2.93 -14.07
N LEU A 135 9.13 -3.13 -13.11
CA LEU A 135 8.49 -4.43 -12.89
C LEU A 135 7.67 -4.85 -14.11
N SER A 136 6.87 -3.93 -14.65
CA SER A 136 6.03 -4.16 -15.84
C SER A 136 6.87 -4.49 -17.09
N GLU A 137 7.99 -3.79 -17.32
CA GLU A 137 8.94 -4.11 -18.40
C GLU A 137 9.52 -5.54 -18.30
N LYS A 138 9.61 -6.08 -17.09
CA LYS A 138 10.04 -7.46 -16.82
C LYS A 138 8.90 -8.45 -16.69
N LYS A 139 7.66 -8.01 -16.90
CA LYS A 139 6.43 -8.83 -16.81
C LYS A 139 6.29 -9.51 -15.44
N LEU A 140 6.71 -8.82 -14.38
CA LEU A 140 6.52 -9.30 -13.01
C LEU A 140 5.21 -8.75 -12.46
N PRO A 141 4.29 -9.62 -11.99
CA PRO A 141 2.98 -9.16 -11.50
C PRO A 141 3.11 -8.21 -10.33
N PHE A 142 2.39 -7.09 -10.40
CA PHE A 142 2.14 -6.19 -9.29
C PHE A 142 0.65 -6.18 -8.92
N ILE A 143 0.32 -6.65 -7.72
CA ILE A 143 -1.06 -6.62 -7.19
C ILE A 143 -1.18 -5.50 -6.16
N SER A 144 -2.13 -4.58 -6.39
CA SER A 144 -2.45 -3.51 -5.47
C SER A 144 -3.73 -3.86 -4.69
N VAL A 145 -3.64 -3.87 -3.36
CA VAL A 145 -4.76 -4.15 -2.47
C VAL A 145 -5.13 -2.87 -1.72
N LEU A 146 -6.27 -2.28 -2.08
CA LEU A 146 -6.78 -1.02 -1.55
C LEU A 146 -7.67 -1.28 -0.33
N THR A 147 -7.29 -0.72 0.82
CA THR A 147 -8.01 -0.88 2.08
C THR A 147 -8.57 0.46 2.58
N ASP A 148 -9.41 0.40 3.62
CA ASP A 148 -10.06 1.58 4.19
C ASP A 148 -9.15 2.35 5.19
N PRO A 149 -8.75 3.60 4.92
CA PRO A 149 -8.93 4.35 3.67
C PRO A 149 -7.68 4.31 2.76
N THR A 150 -7.84 4.56 1.46
CA THR A 150 -6.72 4.80 0.52
C THR A 150 -6.94 6.11 -0.24
N MET A 151 -6.29 7.18 0.21
CA MET A 151 -6.59 8.55 -0.24
C MET A 151 -5.38 9.30 -0.79
N GLY A 152 -5.63 10.42 -1.47
CA GLY A 152 -4.63 11.43 -1.78
C GLY A 152 -3.57 11.00 -2.79
N GLY A 153 -2.33 11.44 -2.58
CA GLY A 153 -1.21 11.21 -3.50
C GLY A 153 -0.89 9.72 -3.72
N VAL A 154 -1.10 8.86 -2.72
CA VAL A 154 -0.91 7.41 -2.89
C VAL A 154 -1.98 6.83 -3.82
N SER A 155 -3.26 7.19 -3.61
CA SER A 155 -4.34 6.83 -4.53
C SER A 155 -4.03 7.29 -5.96
N ALA A 156 -3.54 8.52 -6.15
CA ALA A 156 -3.16 9.05 -7.47
C ALA A 156 -1.77 8.62 -7.98
N SER A 157 -1.17 7.57 -7.41
CA SER A 157 0.12 7.04 -7.87
C SER A 157 0.08 5.51 -7.93
N PHE A 158 0.97 4.82 -7.21
CA PHE A 158 1.16 3.38 -7.36
C PHE A 158 -0.09 2.54 -7.00
N ALA A 159 -1.02 3.07 -6.21
CA ALA A 159 -2.18 2.33 -5.75
C ALA A 159 -3.11 1.86 -6.89
N PHE A 160 -3.22 2.63 -7.98
CA PHE A 160 -4.01 2.24 -9.17
C PHE A 160 -3.14 1.78 -10.34
N MET A 161 -1.86 1.46 -10.10
CA MET A 161 -0.94 0.94 -11.11
C MET A 161 -0.73 -0.57 -11.04
N GLY A 162 -1.59 -1.28 -10.30
CA GLY A 162 -1.59 -2.74 -10.25
C GLY A 162 -1.97 -3.35 -11.60
N ASP A 163 -1.36 -4.47 -11.94
CA ASP A 163 -1.88 -5.36 -12.99
C ASP A 163 -3.26 -5.91 -12.58
N VAL A 164 -3.47 -6.07 -11.27
CA VAL A 164 -4.77 -6.28 -10.64
C VAL A 164 -4.91 -5.34 -9.45
N VAL A 165 -5.99 -4.57 -9.42
CA VAL A 165 -6.41 -3.69 -8.33
C VAL A 165 -7.57 -4.32 -7.58
N ILE A 166 -7.28 -4.80 -6.38
CA ILE A 166 -8.24 -5.42 -5.47
C ILE A 166 -8.65 -4.39 -4.41
N ALA A 167 -9.94 -4.29 -4.08
CA ALA A 167 -10.40 -3.52 -2.93
C ALA A 167 -10.99 -4.42 -1.84
N GLU A 168 -10.86 -4.02 -0.57
CA GLU A 168 -11.67 -4.61 0.50
C GLU A 168 -13.11 -4.08 0.48
N PRO A 169 -14.11 -4.87 0.94
CA PRO A 169 -15.49 -4.43 1.02
C PRO A 169 -15.63 -3.10 1.77
N LYS A 170 -16.43 -2.18 1.23
CA LYS A 170 -16.75 -0.86 1.80
C LYS A 170 -15.54 0.07 2.00
N ALA A 171 -14.37 -0.24 1.44
CA ALA A 171 -13.18 0.60 1.59
C ALA A 171 -13.41 1.98 0.97
N LEU A 172 -13.05 3.06 1.69
CA LEU A 172 -13.07 4.42 1.16
C LEU A 172 -11.78 4.69 0.38
N ILE A 173 -11.90 4.92 -0.92
CA ILE A 173 -10.76 5.07 -1.82
C ILE A 173 -11.00 6.26 -2.75
N GLY A 174 -10.00 7.13 -2.90
CA GLY A 174 -10.04 8.18 -3.92
C GLY A 174 -9.05 9.31 -3.71
N PHE A 175 -8.93 10.18 -4.70
CA PHE A 175 -7.94 11.25 -4.67
C PHE A 175 -8.23 12.31 -3.60
N ALA A 176 -9.39 12.97 -3.68
CA ALA A 176 -9.79 13.99 -2.70
C ALA A 176 -10.75 13.39 -1.66
N GLY A 177 -10.67 13.85 -0.42
CA GLY A 177 -11.63 13.44 0.62
C GLY A 177 -13.05 13.90 0.29
N PRO A 178 -14.09 13.12 0.65
CA PRO A 178 -15.48 13.43 0.29
C PRO A 178 -15.91 14.82 0.78
N ARG A 179 -15.47 15.21 1.99
CA ARG A 179 -15.71 16.54 2.56
C ARG A 179 -15.14 17.68 1.71
N VAL A 180 -13.97 17.49 1.10
CA VAL A 180 -13.35 18.51 0.23
C VAL A 180 -14.14 18.64 -1.07
N ILE A 181 -14.63 17.51 -1.59
CA ILE A 181 -15.44 17.48 -2.81
C ILE A 181 -16.78 18.18 -2.56
N GLU A 182 -17.53 17.79 -1.52
CA GLU A 182 -18.82 18.40 -1.14
C GLU A 182 -18.73 19.91 -0.99
N ASN A 183 -17.68 20.41 -0.33
CA ASN A 183 -17.48 21.85 -0.16
C ASN A 183 -17.21 22.57 -1.49
N THR A 184 -16.59 21.89 -2.44
CA THR A 184 -16.26 22.45 -3.76
C THR A 184 -17.48 22.47 -4.68
N VAL A 185 -18.20 21.35 -4.79
CA VAL A 185 -19.39 21.25 -5.66
C VAL A 185 -20.66 21.81 -5.04
N ARG A 186 -20.67 22.01 -3.71
CA ARG A 186 -21.83 22.49 -2.92
C ARG A 186 -23.08 21.62 -3.07
N GLU A 187 -22.88 20.33 -3.32
CA GLU A 187 -23.91 19.31 -3.45
C GLU A 187 -23.59 18.13 -2.54
N LYS A 188 -24.63 17.36 -2.18
CA LYS A 188 -24.45 16.11 -1.44
C LYS A 188 -23.93 15.03 -2.38
N LEU A 189 -22.91 14.30 -1.95
CA LEU A 189 -22.40 13.18 -2.72
C LEU A 189 -23.39 12.01 -2.72
N PRO A 190 -23.44 11.22 -3.80
CA PRO A 190 -24.25 10.00 -3.85
C PRO A 190 -23.93 9.05 -2.69
N GLU A 191 -24.92 8.24 -2.29
CA GLU A 191 -24.68 7.16 -1.33
C GLU A 191 -23.63 6.19 -1.86
N GLY A 192 -22.70 5.78 -1.00
CA GLY A 192 -21.61 4.88 -1.40
C GLY A 192 -20.52 5.53 -2.26
N PHE A 193 -20.54 6.84 -2.48
CA PHE A 193 -19.48 7.54 -3.21
C PHE A 193 -18.10 7.20 -2.64
N GLN A 194 -17.12 6.92 -3.52
CA GLN A 194 -15.76 6.48 -3.19
C GLN A 194 -15.64 5.14 -2.43
N ARG A 195 -16.73 4.38 -2.25
CA ARG A 195 -16.65 3.02 -1.71
C ARG A 195 -16.17 2.04 -2.77
N ALA A 196 -15.56 0.94 -2.33
CA ALA A 196 -15.15 -0.16 -3.21
C ALA A 196 -16.27 -0.59 -4.17
N GLU A 197 -17.50 -0.73 -3.67
CA GLU A 197 -18.68 -1.10 -4.44
C GLU A 197 -19.05 -0.05 -5.50
N PHE A 198 -18.81 1.23 -5.22
CA PHE A 198 -18.97 2.28 -6.22
C PHE A 198 -17.85 2.22 -7.27
N LEU A 199 -16.59 2.07 -6.85
CA LEU A 199 -15.44 2.11 -7.74
C LEU A 199 -15.38 0.93 -8.71
N VAL A 200 -15.80 -0.27 -8.28
CA VAL A 200 -15.88 -1.44 -9.17
C VAL A 200 -16.86 -1.17 -10.32
N THR A 201 -17.99 -0.50 -10.06
CA THR A 201 -18.97 -0.13 -11.11
C THR A 201 -18.46 0.96 -12.06
N LYS A 202 -17.41 1.69 -11.67
CA LYS A 202 -16.74 2.70 -12.50
C LYS A 202 -15.51 2.17 -13.22
N GLY A 203 -15.19 0.88 -13.05
CA GLY A 203 -14.04 0.24 -13.69
C GLY A 203 -12.68 0.68 -13.13
N ALA A 204 -12.64 1.26 -11.92
CA ALA A 204 -11.40 1.67 -11.27
C ALA A 204 -10.76 0.57 -10.40
N VAL A 205 -11.55 -0.45 -10.04
CA VAL A 205 -11.16 -1.61 -9.24
C VAL A 205 -11.60 -2.85 -10.00
N ASP A 206 -10.75 -3.87 -10.07
CA ASP A 206 -11.03 -5.11 -10.81
C ASP A 206 -11.96 -6.03 -10.02
N MET A 207 -11.76 -6.11 -8.69
CA MET A 207 -12.55 -6.99 -7.83
C MET A 207 -12.57 -6.54 -6.37
N ILE A 208 -13.60 -7.00 -5.66
CA ILE A 208 -13.76 -6.78 -4.22
C ILE A 208 -13.58 -8.11 -3.51
N VAL A 209 -12.61 -8.19 -2.59
CA VAL A 209 -12.24 -9.44 -1.92
C VAL A 209 -12.29 -9.25 -0.41
N ASP A 210 -13.06 -10.11 0.26
CA ASP A 210 -13.07 -10.17 1.73
C ASP A 210 -11.69 -10.62 2.23
N ARG A 211 -11.18 -9.91 3.24
CA ARG A 211 -9.86 -10.15 3.84
C ARG A 211 -9.58 -11.63 4.15
N ARG A 212 -10.59 -12.38 4.61
CA ARG A 212 -10.45 -13.79 4.98
C ARG A 212 -10.12 -14.70 3.79
N LYS A 213 -10.45 -14.26 2.58
CA LYS A 213 -10.18 -14.95 1.31
C LYS A 213 -9.01 -14.37 0.54
N MET A 214 -8.46 -13.24 0.99
CA MET A 214 -7.43 -12.47 0.27
C MET A 214 -6.18 -13.31 -0.03
N ARG A 215 -5.76 -14.16 0.91
CA ARG A 215 -4.60 -15.02 0.76
C ARG A 215 -4.76 -16.01 -0.40
N GLU A 216 -5.87 -16.73 -0.42
CA GLU A 216 -6.20 -17.70 -1.47
C GLU A 216 -6.39 -17.02 -2.82
N GLU A 217 -7.06 -15.86 -2.83
CA GLU A 217 -7.34 -15.12 -4.06
C GLU A 217 -6.04 -14.58 -4.70
N ILE A 218 -5.16 -13.98 -3.90
CA ILE A 218 -3.85 -13.51 -4.39
C ILE A 218 -3.04 -14.70 -4.93
N ALA A 219 -2.99 -15.83 -4.22
CA ALA A 219 -2.26 -17.01 -4.70
C ALA A 219 -2.79 -17.50 -6.05
N ARG A 220 -4.12 -17.55 -6.24
CA ARG A 220 -4.75 -17.93 -7.52
C ARG A 220 -4.40 -16.97 -8.65
N LEU A 221 -4.48 -15.66 -8.39
CA LEU A 221 -4.14 -14.64 -9.38
C LEU A 221 -2.68 -14.72 -9.79
N LEU A 222 -1.77 -14.91 -8.82
CA LEU A 222 -0.34 -15.05 -9.11
C LEU A 222 -0.05 -16.32 -9.91
N ALA A 223 -0.64 -17.46 -9.55
CA ALA A 223 -0.50 -18.69 -10.31
C ALA A 223 -0.96 -18.50 -11.77
N LEU A 224 -2.12 -17.85 -11.98
CA LEU A 224 -2.63 -17.55 -13.31
C LEU A 224 -1.71 -16.61 -14.11
N LEU A 225 -1.28 -15.51 -13.50
CA LEU A 225 -0.44 -14.50 -14.16
C LEU A 225 0.97 -15.01 -14.48
N GLN A 226 1.43 -16.03 -13.76
CA GLN A 226 2.73 -16.67 -13.95
C GLN A 226 2.66 -18.01 -14.71
N ASP A 227 1.51 -18.33 -15.30
CA ASP A 227 1.27 -19.57 -16.05
C ASP A 227 1.66 -20.84 -15.26
N GLN A 228 1.32 -20.85 -13.97
CA GLN A 228 1.53 -21.97 -13.05
C GLN A 228 0.25 -22.81 -12.95
N PRO A 229 0.37 -24.15 -12.83
CA PRO A 229 -0.78 -25.04 -12.64
C PRO A 229 -1.48 -24.75 -11.30
N ALA A 230 -2.79 -24.97 -11.23
CA ALA A 230 -3.58 -24.71 -10.00
C ALA A 230 -3.14 -25.60 -8.81
N GLU A 231 -2.51 -26.73 -9.10
CA GLU A 231 -1.91 -27.62 -8.10
C GLU A 231 -0.69 -27.01 -7.41
N SER A 232 -0.07 -25.96 -7.97
CA SER A 232 1.08 -25.25 -7.37
C SER A 232 0.72 -24.50 -6.08
N ILE A 233 -0.57 -24.27 -5.84
CA ILE A 233 -1.09 -23.58 -4.65
C ILE A 233 -1.89 -24.52 -3.73
N ALA A 234 -1.86 -25.84 -3.97
CA ALA A 234 -2.62 -26.85 -3.22
C ALA A 234 -1.92 -27.30 -1.92
#